data_AF-A0A2P7BGU0-F1
#
_entry.id   AF-A0A2P7BGU0-F1
#
_cell.length_a   1.000
_cell.length_b   1.000
_cell.length_c   1.000
_cell.angle_alpha   90.00
_cell.angle_beta   90.00
_cell.angle_gamma   90.00
#
_symmetry.space_group_name_H-M   'P 1'
#
loop_
_entity.id
_entity.type
_entity.pdbx_description
1 polymer ?
#
loop_
_entity_poly.entity_id
_entity_poly.type
_entity_poly.pdbx_seq_one_letter_code
_entity_poly.pdbx_strand_id
1 'polypeptide(L)'
;MLVAMAEFAAAQTAQMRILERQAARAIRNAGFWCDKVSEAEIDKVLSAQGQTVVRVTCDDRTRYEQYKLTMTPKNTIAKIEVWK
;
A
#
# COMPACT_ATOMS: atom_id res chain seq x y z
N MET A 1 -15.91 27.42 17.87
CA MET A 1 -16.11 26.80 16.53
C MET A 1 -14.95 25.82 16.31
N LEU A 2 -15.02 24.58 16.79
CA LEU A 2 -13.85 23.65 16.84
C LEU A 2 -14.20 22.18 16.54
N VAL A 3 -15.41 21.88 16.05
CA VAL A 3 -15.88 20.49 15.84
C VAL A 3 -15.55 19.98 14.43
N ALA A 4 -15.34 20.86 13.45
CA ALA A 4 -15.18 20.45 12.06
C ALA A 4 -13.88 19.69 11.75
N MET A 5 -12.78 19.86 12.52
CA MET A 5 -11.48 19.26 12.17
C MET A 5 -11.37 17.77 12.53
N ALA A 6 -12.16 17.28 13.49
CA ALA A 6 -12.10 15.88 13.94
C ALA A 6 -12.70 14.91 12.91
N GLU A 7 -13.74 15.34 12.19
CA GLU A 7 -14.46 14.50 11.23
C GLU A 7 -13.62 14.25 9.96
N PHE A 8 -12.86 15.25 9.49
CA PHE A 8 -11.96 15.09 8.34
C PHE A 8 -10.76 14.17 8.65
N ALA A 9 -10.19 14.26 9.85
CA ALA A 9 -9.08 13.40 10.26
C ALA A 9 -9.54 11.94 10.41
N ALA A 10 -10.69 11.69 11.04
CA ALA A 10 -11.25 10.35 11.18
C ALA A 10 -11.61 9.74 9.81
N ALA A 11 -12.21 10.52 8.90
CA ALA A 11 -12.53 10.07 7.55
C ALA A 11 -11.27 9.74 6.72
N GLN A 12 -10.20 10.53 6.83
CA GLN A 12 -8.91 10.24 6.18
C GLN A 12 -8.28 8.95 6.71
N THR A 13 -8.32 8.72 8.02
CA THR A 13 -7.81 7.46 8.59
C THR A 13 -8.64 6.24 8.19
N ALA A 14 -9.96 6.38 8.05
CA ALA A 14 -10.82 5.30 7.59
C ALA A 14 -10.56 4.93 6.12
N GLN A 15 -10.41 5.94 5.24
CA GLN A 15 -10.09 5.74 3.83
C GLN A 15 -8.70 5.10 3.64
N MET A 16 -7.68 5.56 4.38
CA MET A 16 -6.35 4.94 4.37
C MET A 16 -6.41 3.48 4.84
N ARG A 17 -7.14 3.17 5.93
CA ARG A 17 -7.30 1.79 6.41
C ARG A 17 -8.02 0.88 5.41
N ILE A 18 -8.99 1.41 4.65
CA ILE A 18 -9.66 0.63 3.59
C ILE A 18 -8.66 0.34 2.47
N LEU A 19 -7.86 1.33 2.07
CA LEU A 19 -6.82 1.18 1.05
C LEU A 19 -5.73 0.18 1.48
N GLU A 20 -5.23 0.28 2.71
CA GLU A 20 -4.29 -0.67 3.33
C GLU A 20 -4.83 -2.10 3.29
N ARG A 21 -6.11 -2.31 3.63
CA ARG A 21 -6.76 -3.62 3.60
C ARG A 21 -6.90 -4.16 2.17
N GLN A 22 -7.22 -3.30 1.21
CA GLN A 22 -7.30 -3.68 -0.20
C GLN A 22 -5.94 -4.10 -0.73
N ALA A 23 -4.88 -3.34 -0.42
CA ALA A 23 -3.52 -3.67 -0.77
C ALA A 23 -3.08 -5.00 -0.13
N ALA A 24 -3.32 -5.20 1.18
CA ALA A 24 -3.02 -6.47 1.86
C ALA A 24 -3.75 -7.67 1.23
N ARG A 25 -5.01 -7.49 0.82
CA ARG A 25 -5.77 -8.52 0.11
C ARG A 25 -5.18 -8.82 -1.27
N ALA A 26 -4.79 -7.81 -2.04
CA ALA A 26 -4.19 -8.01 -3.34
C ALA A 26 -2.84 -8.75 -3.24
N ILE A 27 -2.01 -8.40 -2.25
CA ILE A 27 -0.73 -9.07 -1.98
C ILE A 27 -0.96 -10.54 -1.60
N ARG A 28 -1.91 -10.83 -0.69
CA ARG A 28 -2.28 -12.21 -0.32
C ARG A 28 -2.85 -13.01 -1.48
N ASN A 29 -3.71 -12.41 -2.31
CA ASN A 29 -4.28 -13.06 -3.49
C ASN A 29 -3.22 -13.42 -4.54
N ALA A 30 -2.11 -12.69 -4.57
CA ALA A 30 -0.96 -13.01 -5.42
C ALA A 30 -0.03 -14.08 -4.81
N GLY A 31 -0.34 -14.61 -3.62
CA GLY A 31 0.42 -15.68 -2.96
C GLY A 31 1.53 -15.19 -2.02
N PHE A 32 1.60 -13.88 -1.75
CA PHE A 32 2.60 -13.31 -0.84
C PHE A 32 2.05 -13.17 0.59
N TRP A 33 2.96 -13.12 1.56
CA TRP A 33 2.59 -12.93 2.97
C TRP A 33 2.28 -11.46 3.26
N CYS A 34 1.07 -11.12 3.66
CA CYS A 34 0.76 -9.78 4.14
C CYS A 34 -0.44 -9.79 5.09
N ASP A 35 -0.19 -9.58 6.38
CA ASP A 35 -1.27 -9.49 7.36
C ASP A 35 -1.90 -8.09 7.36
N LYS A 36 -1.08 -7.07 7.64
CA LYS A 36 -1.45 -5.66 7.58
C LYS A 36 -0.41 -4.88 6.79
N VAL A 37 -0.89 -3.97 5.94
CA VAL A 37 -0.04 -2.93 5.34
C VAL A 37 0.16 -1.83 6.36
N SER A 38 1.40 -1.60 6.78
CA SER A 38 1.76 -0.53 7.71
C SER A 38 2.18 0.75 6.98
N GLU A 39 2.71 0.61 5.77
CA GLU A 39 3.23 1.72 4.98
C GLU A 39 3.13 1.41 3.48
N ALA A 40 2.80 2.41 2.68
CA ALA A 40 2.74 2.31 1.24
C ALA A 40 3.22 3.63 0.61
N GLU A 41 4.28 3.56 -0.19
CA GLU A 41 4.92 4.72 -0.79
C GLU A 41 5.25 4.46 -2.26
N ILE A 42 5.11 5.48 -3.11
CA ILE A 42 5.55 5.38 -4.51
C ILE A 42 7.06 5.52 -4.55
N ASP A 43 7.75 4.51 -5.09
CA ASP A 43 9.17 4.62 -5.36
C ASP A 43 9.38 5.47 -6.62
N LYS A 44 9.77 6.73 -6.41
CA LYS A 44 9.96 7.69 -7.51
C LYS A 44 11.13 7.32 -8.43
N VAL A 45 12.12 6.60 -7.93
CA VAL A 45 13.32 6.22 -8.70
C VAL A 45 12.97 5.12 -9.69
N LEU A 46 12.31 4.07 -9.21
CA LEU A 46 11.80 2.99 -10.07
C LEU A 46 10.66 3.49 -10.95
N SER A 47 9.81 4.38 -10.44
CA SER A 47 8.72 4.96 -11.22
C SER A 47 9.19 5.87 -12.36
N ALA A 48 10.42 6.40 -12.29
CA ALA A 48 11.01 7.18 -13.37
C ALA A 48 11.23 6.35 -14.66
N GLN A 49 11.21 5.01 -14.56
CA GLN A 49 11.33 4.10 -15.71
C GLN A 49 9.99 3.94 -16.48
N GLY A 50 8.95 4.68 -16.10
CA GLY A 50 7.68 4.78 -16.81
C GLY A 50 6.55 3.91 -16.23
N GLN A 51 6.86 2.95 -15.36
CA GLN A 51 5.86 2.15 -14.64
C GLN A 51 5.77 2.65 -13.20
N THR A 52 4.57 2.94 -12.69
CA THR A 52 4.42 3.34 -11.29
C THR A 52 4.72 2.16 -10.38
N VAL A 53 5.80 2.25 -9.59
CA VAL A 53 6.17 1.23 -8.61
C VAL A 53 5.84 1.74 -7.22
N VAL A 54 5.02 0.98 -6.50
CA VAL A 54 4.64 1.27 -5.11
C VAL A 54 5.35 0.27 -4.21
N ARG A 55 6.15 0.78 -3.27
CA ARG A 55 6.71 0.02 -2.17
C ARG A 55 5.66 -0.11 -1.08
N VAL A 56 5.39 -1.33 -0.65
CA VAL A 56 4.44 -1.61 0.42
C VAL A 56 5.12 -2.43 1.49
N THR A 57 5.02 -1.99 2.74
CA THR A 57 5.50 -2.71 3.91
C THR A 57 4.34 -3.46 4.55
N CYS A 58 4.46 -4.77 4.62
CA CYS A 58 3.57 -5.65 5.36
C CYS A 58 4.19 -5.99 6.71
N ASP A 59 3.40 -5.84 7.77
CA ASP A 59 3.81 -6.01 9.16
C ASP A 59 2.69 -6.70 9.96
N ASP A 60 3.03 -7.68 10.78
CA ASP A 60 2.14 -8.30 11.78
C ASP A 60 2.56 -7.99 13.24
N ARG A 61 3.47 -7.02 13.40
CA ARG A 61 4.20 -6.63 14.61
C ARG A 61 5.35 -7.57 15.01
N THR A 62 5.57 -8.65 14.29
CA THR A 62 6.64 -9.63 14.55
C THR A 62 7.51 -9.90 13.33
N ARG A 63 6.95 -9.77 12.13
CA ARG A 63 7.61 -9.92 10.83
C ARG A 63 7.37 -8.68 10.00
N TYR A 64 8.44 -8.17 9.42
CA TYR A 64 8.42 -7.05 8.49
C TYR A 64 8.86 -7.56 7.13
N GLU A 65 8.00 -7.39 6.12
CA GLU A 65 8.32 -7.77 4.75
C GLU A 65 7.84 -6.71 3.78
N GLN A 66 8.73 -6.33 2.87
CA GLN A 66 8.47 -5.28 1.90
C GLN A 66 8.22 -5.89 0.52
N TYR A 67 7.32 -5.27 -0.23
CA TYR A 67 6.93 -5.69 -1.57
C TYR A 67 6.98 -4.53 -2.56
N LYS A 68 7.37 -4.87 -3.80
CA LYS A 68 7.31 -4.02 -5.00
C LYS A 68 6.01 -4.31 -5.71
N LEU A 69 5.08 -3.35 -5.73
CA LEU A 69 3.87 -3.39 -6.54
C LEU A 69 4.11 -2.58 -7.81
N THR A 70 4.22 -3.25 -8.94
CA THR A 70 4.25 -2.57 -10.25
C THR A 70 2.82 -2.34 -10.70
N MET A 71 2.46 -1.08 -10.96
CA MET A 71 1.13 -0.70 -11.41
C MET A 71 1.08 -0.59 -12.93
N THR A 72 -0.08 -0.92 -13.51
CA THR A 72 -0.39 -0.61 -14.91
C THR A 72 -0.74 0.88 -15.07
N PRO A 73 -0.76 1.40 -16.30
CA PRO A 73 -1.29 2.74 -16.60
C PRO A 73 -2.77 2.93 -16.22
N LYS A 74 -3.51 1.84 -15.92
CA LYS A 74 -4.91 1.87 -15.46
C LYS A 74 -5.03 1.83 -13.93
N ASN A 75 -3.94 2.06 -13.19
CA ASN A 75 -3.87 1.99 -11.73
C ASN A 75 -4.24 0.60 -11.15
N THR A 76 -4.02 -0.48 -11.90
CA THR A 76 -4.19 -1.85 -11.40
C THR A 76 -2.84 -2.49 -11.14
N ILE A 77 -2.75 -3.42 -10.19
CA ILE A 77 -1.49 -4.12 -9.89
C ILE A 77 -1.18 -5.07 -11.06
N ALA A 78 -0.07 -4.80 -11.75
CA ALA A 78 0.45 -5.64 -12.82
C ALA A 78 1.31 -6.79 -12.29
N LYS A 79 2.13 -6.50 -11.28
CA LYS A 79 3.12 -7.43 -10.74
C LYS A 79 3.40 -7.13 -9.27
N ILE A 80 3.63 -8.19 -8.49
CA ILE A 80 4.05 -8.12 -7.08
C ILE A 80 5.35 -8.89 -6.93
N GLU A 81 6.35 -8.28 -6.32
CA GLU A 81 7.66 -8.89 -6.08
C GLU A 81 8.14 -8.58 -4.66
N VAL A 82 8.99 -9.45 -4.09
CA VAL A 82 9.62 -9.17 -2.80
C VAL A 82 10.63 -8.04 -2.98
N TRP A 83 10.61 -7.07 -2.07
CA TRP A 83 11.60 -6.01 -2.02
C TRP A 83 12.91 -6.57 -1.43
N LYS A 84 13.74 -7.11 -2.31
CA LYS A 84 15.16 -7.40 -2.07
C LYS A 84 16.03 -6.30 -2.66
#